data_AF-A0A0F8Z9L1-F1
#
_entry.id   AF-A0A0F8Z9L1-F1
#
_cell.length_a   1.000
_cell.length_b   1.000
_cell.length_c   1.000
_cell.angle_alpha   90.00
_cell.angle_beta   90.00
_cell.angle_gamma   90.00
#
_symmetry.space_group_name_H-M   'P 1'
#
loop_
_entity.id
_entity.type
_entity.pdbx_description
1 polymer ?
#
loop_
_entity_poly.entity_id
_entity_poly.type
_entity_poly.pdbx_seq_one_letter_code
_entity_poly.pdbx_strand_id
1 'polypeptide(L)'
;MRYYLSHAIRGSAGPEASHNTQAKNGAAAIKIADQLRALFPPLDLYVPAENETFVQIAYDTGHLSEKQILDIDCRIIDGCDGVIIYVPEGKIQGGRLVEFHHAVATNKPVMIFKVLVEAVAWLNSPRNSAC
;
A
#
# COMPACT_ATOMS: atom_id res chain seq x y z
N MET A 1 -5.28 -1.27 15.59
CA MET A 1 -4.37 -2.02 14.72
C MET A 1 -4.18 -1.22 13.44
N ARG A 2 -2.94 -0.87 13.10
CA ARG A 2 -2.57 0.00 11.98
C ARG A 2 -1.85 -0.81 10.90
N TYR A 3 -2.38 -0.82 9.69
CA TYR A 3 -1.73 -1.46 8.55
C TYR A 3 -1.31 -0.45 7.49
N TYR A 4 -0.22 -0.76 6.80
CA TYR A 4 0.15 -0.10 5.56
C TYR A 4 -0.55 -0.78 4.38
N LEU A 5 -1.35 -0.04 3.61
CA LEU A 5 -2.00 -0.54 2.40
C LEU A 5 -1.11 -0.24 1.18
N SER A 6 -0.30 -1.22 0.83
CA SER A 6 0.58 -1.19 -0.35
C SER A 6 -0.23 -1.39 -1.64
N HIS A 7 0.03 -0.57 -2.66
CA HIS A 7 -0.60 -0.67 -3.97
C HIS A 7 0.34 -0.20 -5.08
N ALA A 8 -0.03 -0.46 -6.33
CA ALA A 8 0.75 0.05 -7.45
C ALA A 8 0.48 1.54 -7.63
N ILE A 9 1.51 2.36 -7.77
CA ILE A 9 1.40 3.72 -8.32
C ILE A 9 1.54 3.65 -9.83
N ARG A 10 2.71 3.21 -10.31
CA ARG A 10 3.03 3.13 -11.74
C ARG A 10 2.49 1.87 -12.44
N GLY A 11 2.14 0.82 -11.70
CA GLY A 11 1.61 -0.42 -12.27
C GLY A 11 2.62 -1.16 -13.16
N SER A 12 2.11 -1.82 -14.20
CA SER A 12 2.89 -2.49 -15.25
C SER A 12 3.60 -1.54 -16.20
N ALA A 13 3.17 -0.28 -16.27
CA ALA A 13 3.79 0.75 -17.10
C ALA A 13 5.16 1.23 -16.55
N GLY A 14 5.45 1.00 -15.27
CA GLY A 14 6.76 1.34 -14.69
C GLY A 14 7.08 2.83 -14.84
N PRO A 15 8.35 3.22 -15.09
CA PRO A 15 8.75 4.62 -15.26
C PRO A 15 7.95 5.41 -16.31
N GLU A 16 7.36 4.72 -17.29
CA GLU A 16 6.57 5.32 -18.37
C GLU A 16 5.09 5.54 -18.00
N ALA A 17 4.71 5.30 -16.75
CA ALA A 17 3.33 5.47 -16.31
C ALA A 17 2.89 6.95 -16.35
N SER A 18 1.89 7.25 -17.18
CA SER A 18 1.27 8.57 -17.21
C SER A 18 0.66 8.97 -15.85
N HIS A 19 0.56 10.27 -15.57
CA HIS A 19 -0.15 10.78 -14.38
C HIS A 19 -1.59 10.25 -14.28
N ASN A 20 -2.28 10.03 -15.41
CA ASN A 20 -3.63 9.44 -15.42
C ASN A 20 -3.61 7.97 -14.98
N THR A 21 -2.61 7.19 -15.41
CA THR A 21 -2.41 5.82 -14.95
C THR A 21 -2.17 5.77 -13.43
N GLN A 22 -1.30 6.64 -12.94
CA GLN A 22 -0.98 6.74 -11.52
C GLN A 22 -2.20 7.16 -10.69
N ALA A 23 -2.94 8.18 -11.14
CA ALA A 23 -4.17 8.62 -10.50
C ALA A 23 -5.26 7.54 -10.47
N LYS A 24 -5.43 6.76 -11.56
CA LYS A 24 -6.38 5.64 -11.59
C LYS A 24 -6.00 4.55 -10.59
N ASN A 25 -4.72 4.22 -10.48
CA ASN A 25 -4.26 3.21 -9.54
C ASN A 25 -4.41 3.69 -8.09
N GLY A 26 -4.09 4.96 -7.82
CA GLY A 26 -4.32 5.59 -6.51
C GLY A 26 -5.79 5.62 -6.11
N ALA A 27 -6.68 6.02 -7.03
CA ALA A 27 -8.12 6.02 -6.79
C ALA A 27 -8.68 4.62 -6.49
N ALA A 28 -8.16 3.58 -7.16
CA ALA A 28 -8.53 2.20 -6.87
C ALA A 28 -8.10 1.76 -5.46
N ALA A 29 -6.90 2.15 -5.02
CA ALA A 29 -6.40 1.86 -3.67
C ALA A 29 -7.21 2.58 -2.58
N ILE A 30 -7.51 3.87 -2.78
CA ILE A 30 -8.35 4.64 -1.86
C ILE A 30 -9.74 4.00 -1.74
N LYS A 31 -10.37 3.64 -2.86
CA LYS A 31 -11.68 2.98 -2.85
C LYS A 31 -11.66 1.67 -2.04
N ILE A 32 -10.62 0.85 -2.20
CA ILE A 32 -10.45 -0.38 -1.42
C ILE A 32 -10.26 -0.06 0.07
N ALA A 33 -9.46 0.96 0.40
CA ALA A 33 -9.26 1.39 1.78
C ALA A 33 -10.58 1.84 2.43
N ASP A 34 -11.38 2.64 1.74
CA ASP A 34 -12.68 3.11 2.22
C ASP A 34 -13.65 1.96 2.48
N GLN A 35 -13.66 0.96 1.59
CA GLN A 35 -14.46 -0.25 1.79
C GLN A 35 -14.00 -1.05 3.01
N LEU A 36 -12.69 -1.19 3.21
CA LEU A 36 -12.13 -1.87 4.38
C LEU A 36 -12.45 -1.12 5.68
N ARG A 37 -12.28 0.21 5.71
CA ARG A 37 -12.62 1.05 6.87
C ARG A 37 -14.11 0.99 7.21
N ALA A 38 -14.99 0.95 6.20
CA ALA A 38 -16.43 0.80 6.41
C ALA A 38 -16.80 -0.56 7.03
N LEU A 39 -16.12 -1.64 6.62
CA LEU A 39 -16.35 -2.99 7.14
C LEU A 39 -15.68 -3.22 8.50
N PHE A 40 -14.59 -2.51 8.79
CA PHE A 40 -13.80 -2.62 10.01
C PHE A 40 -13.50 -1.24 10.59
N PRO A 41 -14.45 -0.55 11.25
CA PRO A 41 -14.23 0.81 11.76
C PRO A 41 -13.00 1.01 12.66
N PRO A 42 -12.55 0.03 13.46
CA PRO A 42 -11.31 0.15 14.25
C PRO A 42 -9.99 -0.01 13.46
N LEU A 43 -10.07 -0.35 12.16
CA LEU A 43 -8.90 -0.55 11.31
C LEU A 43 -8.29 0.79 10.93
N ASP A 44 -7.07 1.05 11.40
CA ASP A 44 -6.27 2.18 10.92
C ASP A 44 -5.50 1.74 9.67
N LEU A 45 -5.62 2.49 8.59
CA LEU A 45 -4.92 2.24 7.32
C LEU A 45 -4.13 3.47 6.92
N TYR A 46 -2.82 3.29 6.79
CA TYR A 46 -1.99 4.23 6.03
C TYR A 46 -2.05 3.85 4.54
N VAL A 47 -2.46 4.79 3.69
CA VAL A 47 -2.62 4.57 2.24
C VAL A 47 -1.75 5.60 1.50
N PRO A 48 -0.66 5.20 0.82
CA PRO A 48 0.22 6.12 0.10
C PRO A 48 -0.52 7.04 -0.88
N ALA A 49 -1.52 6.50 -1.60
CA ALA A 49 -2.35 7.28 -2.53
C ALA A 49 -3.01 8.53 -1.92
N GLU A 50 -3.28 8.56 -0.62
CA GLU A 50 -3.89 9.72 0.05
C GLU A 50 -2.92 10.91 0.12
N ASN A 51 -1.62 10.67 -0.03
CA ASN A 51 -0.55 11.68 0.02
C ASN A 51 0.14 11.88 -1.35
N GLU A 52 -0.39 11.26 -2.41
CA GLU A 52 0.25 11.17 -3.73
C GLU A 52 0.55 12.54 -4.33
N THR A 53 -0.35 13.52 -4.17
CA THR A 53 -0.14 14.86 -4.74
C THR A 53 1.15 15.51 -4.23
N PHE A 54 1.43 15.41 -2.93
CA PHE A 54 2.64 15.96 -2.35
C PHE A 54 3.88 15.22 -2.83
N VAL A 55 3.84 13.88 -2.79
CA VAL A 55 4.97 13.02 -3.19
C VAL A 55 5.31 13.23 -4.67
N GLN A 56 4.30 13.26 -5.54
CA GLN A 56 4.48 13.47 -6.97
C GLN A 56 5.08 14.84 -7.27
N ILE A 57 4.59 15.92 -6.64
CA ILE A 57 5.16 17.26 -6.81
C ILE A 57 6.63 17.30 -6.36
N ALA A 58 6.94 16.71 -5.20
CA ALA A 58 8.31 16.66 -4.68
C ALA A 58 9.25 15.84 -5.57
N TYR A 59 8.75 14.75 -6.18
CA TYR A 59 9.49 13.95 -7.15
C TYR A 59 9.75 14.73 -8.45
N ASP A 60 8.71 15.32 -9.04
CA ASP A 60 8.79 16.04 -10.31
C ASP A 60 9.69 17.28 -10.24
N THR A 61 9.77 17.90 -9.06
CA THR A 61 10.63 19.08 -8.80
C THR A 61 12.04 18.70 -8.33
N GLY A 62 12.36 17.40 -8.22
CA GLY A 62 13.69 16.90 -7.85
C GLY A 62 14.03 17.06 -6.36
N HIS A 63 13.04 17.36 -5.51
CA HIS A 63 13.22 17.42 -4.05
C HIS A 63 13.29 16.03 -3.41
N LEU A 64 12.66 15.02 -4.03
CA LEU A 64 12.74 13.63 -3.62
C LEU A 64 13.11 12.73 -4.82
N SER A 65 14.03 11.80 -4.59
CA SER A 65 14.28 10.69 -5.51
C SER A 65 13.35 9.51 -5.23
N GLU A 66 13.14 8.64 -6.21
CA GLU A 66 12.37 7.39 -6.03
C GLU A 66 12.91 6.55 -4.87
N LYS A 67 14.24 6.45 -4.74
CA LYS A 67 14.86 5.74 -3.61
C LYS A 67 14.46 6.34 -2.26
N GLN A 68 14.49 7.67 -2.14
CA GLN A 68 14.11 8.33 -0.88
C GLN A 68 12.64 8.15 -0.56
N ILE A 69 11.77 8.15 -1.57
CA ILE A 69 10.33 7.86 -1.39
C ILE A 69 10.16 6.45 -0.83
N LEU A 70 10.78 5.44 -1.45
CA LEU A 70 10.70 4.05 -0.99
C LEU A 70 11.33 3.85 0.41
N ASP A 71 12.42 4.55 0.72
CA ASP A 71 13.03 4.54 2.06
C ASP A 71 12.08 5.14 3.12
N ILE A 72 11.33 6.19 2.76
CA ILE A 72 10.30 6.80 3.63
C ILE A 72 9.14 5.84 3.82
N ASP A 73 8.65 5.19 2.76
CA ASP A 73 7.59 4.18 2.83
C ASP A 73 7.96 3.04 3.78
N CYS A 74 9.20 2.55 3.71
CA CYS A 74 9.72 1.53 4.63
C CYS A 74 9.72 2.02 6.09
N ARG A 75 10.11 3.28 6.35
CA ARG A 75 10.04 3.87 7.70
C ARG A 75 8.61 4.01 8.21
N ILE A 76 7.64 4.25 7.35
CA ILE A 76 6.22 4.27 7.73
C ILE A 76 5.75 2.86 8.10
N ILE A 77 6.18 1.84 7.34
CA ILE A 77 5.89 0.42 7.63
C ILE A 77 6.44 0.02 9.00
N ASP A 78 7.60 0.53 9.43
CA ASP A 78 8.16 0.24 10.75
C ASP A 78 7.19 0.61 11.89
N GLY A 79 6.43 1.70 11.71
CA GLY A 79 5.40 2.18 12.63
C GLY A 79 4.03 1.52 12.49
N CYS A 80 3.86 0.58 11.56
CA CYS A 80 2.61 -0.17 11.35
C CYS A 80 2.70 -1.57 11.98
N ASP A 81 1.55 -2.17 12.28
CA ASP A 81 1.45 -3.54 12.79
C ASP A 81 1.67 -4.59 11.69
N GLY A 82 1.49 -4.22 10.42
CA GLY A 82 1.76 -5.08 9.27
C GLY A 82 1.54 -4.38 7.94
N VAL A 83 1.62 -5.16 6.85
CA VAL A 83 1.41 -4.69 5.48
C VAL A 83 0.34 -5.51 4.79
N ILE A 84 -0.61 -4.83 4.14
CA ILE A 84 -1.60 -5.46 3.27
C ILE A 84 -1.31 -4.97 1.84
N ILE A 85 -1.06 -5.87 0.90
CA ILE A 85 -0.62 -5.57 -0.45
C ILE A 85 -1.74 -5.88 -1.43
N TYR A 86 -2.27 -4.83 -2.08
CA TYR A 86 -3.28 -4.93 -3.12
C TYR A 86 -2.64 -5.24 -4.49
N VAL A 87 -2.98 -6.39 -5.06
CA VAL A 87 -2.38 -6.95 -6.28
C VAL A 87 -3.46 -7.51 -7.22
N PRO A 88 -4.35 -6.67 -7.78
CA PRO A 88 -5.44 -7.13 -8.65
C PRO A 88 -4.94 -7.87 -9.90
N GLU A 89 -3.77 -7.49 -10.42
CA GLU A 89 -3.13 -8.10 -11.60
C GLU A 89 -2.28 -9.34 -11.25
N GLY A 90 -2.16 -9.70 -9.97
CA GLY A 90 -1.51 -10.93 -9.52
C GLY A 90 0.03 -10.91 -9.41
N LYS A 91 0.72 -9.84 -9.82
CA LYS A 91 2.20 -9.73 -9.67
C LYS A 91 2.60 -8.57 -8.75
N ILE A 92 3.41 -8.86 -7.74
CA ILE A 92 4.10 -7.86 -6.90
C ILE A 92 5.34 -7.37 -7.65
N GLN A 93 5.48 -6.05 -7.77
CA GLN A 93 6.58 -5.40 -8.47
C GLN A 93 6.69 -3.92 -8.06
N GLY A 94 7.81 -3.29 -8.39
CA GLY A 94 8.09 -1.88 -8.07
C GLY A 94 8.15 -1.66 -6.57
N GLY A 95 7.65 -0.51 -6.10
CA GLY A 95 7.62 -0.16 -4.67
C GLY A 95 6.99 -1.25 -3.79
N ARG A 96 5.91 -1.88 -4.24
CA ARG A 96 5.26 -2.99 -3.51
C ARG A 96 6.20 -4.15 -3.20
N LEU A 97 7.16 -4.45 -4.09
CA LEU A 97 8.12 -5.53 -3.87
C LEU A 97 9.16 -5.13 -2.82
N VAL A 98 9.57 -3.86 -2.83
CA VAL A 98 10.46 -3.29 -1.81
C VAL A 98 9.79 -3.33 -0.44
N GLU A 99 8.55 -2.86 -0.36
CA GLU A 99 7.73 -2.88 0.86
C GLU A 99 7.48 -4.30 1.36
N PHE A 100 7.19 -5.25 0.47
CA PHE A 100 7.08 -6.68 0.80
C PHE A 100 8.36 -7.20 1.44
N HIS A 101 9.52 -6.96 0.81
CA HIS A 101 10.80 -7.42 1.33
C HIS A 101 11.15 -6.76 2.67
N HIS A 102 10.86 -5.48 2.83
CA HIS A 102 11.06 -4.76 4.08
C HIS A 102 10.21 -5.32 5.21
N ALA A 103 8.92 -5.56 4.96
CA ALA A 103 8.01 -6.16 5.94
C ALA A 103 8.48 -7.56 6.36
N VAL A 104 8.89 -8.40 5.40
CA VAL A 104 9.44 -9.74 5.70
C VAL A 104 10.73 -9.63 6.53
N ALA A 105 11.65 -8.75 6.15
CA ALA A 105 12.92 -8.56 6.86
C ALA A 105 12.75 -8.04 8.29
N THR A 106 11.66 -7.31 8.56
CA THR A 106 11.32 -6.73 9.86
C THR A 106 10.31 -7.57 10.66
N ASN A 107 10.01 -8.79 10.22
CA ASN A 107 9.04 -9.71 10.84
C ASN A 107 7.61 -9.13 10.98
N LYS A 108 7.23 -8.22 10.08
CA LYS A 108 5.87 -7.69 10.02
C LYS A 108 4.97 -8.69 9.26
N PRO A 109 3.76 -8.98 9.76
CA PRO A 109 2.75 -9.73 9.01
C PRO A 109 2.48 -9.10 7.64
N VAL A 110 2.41 -9.94 6.61
CA VAL A 110 2.09 -9.52 5.25
C VAL A 110 0.88 -10.29 4.74
N MET A 111 -0.13 -9.58 4.26
CA MET A 111 -1.25 -10.13 3.51
C MET A 111 -1.19 -9.67 2.06
N ILE A 112 -1.38 -10.57 1.11
CA ILE A 112 -1.47 -10.24 -0.32
C ILE A 112 -2.86 -10.61 -0.78
N PHE A 113 -3.54 -9.69 -1.45
CA PHE A 113 -4.91 -9.89 -1.91
C PHE A 113 -5.16 -9.25 -3.28
N LYS A 114 -6.08 -9.83 -4.03
CA LYS A 114 -6.52 -9.38 -5.36
C LYS A 114 -7.87 -8.71 -5.31
N VAL A 115 -8.75 -9.16 -4.40
CA VAL A 115 -10.14 -8.70 -4.28
C VAL A 115 -10.51 -8.48 -2.82
N LEU A 116 -11.42 -7.54 -2.57
CA LEU A 116 -11.81 -7.11 -1.23
C LEU A 116 -12.16 -8.28 -0.29
N VAL A 117 -12.87 -9.30 -0.79
CA VAL A 117 -13.31 -10.45 0.01
C VAL A 117 -12.14 -11.24 0.62
N GLU A 118 -10.98 -11.29 -0.05
CA GLU A 118 -9.79 -11.96 0.47
C GLU A 118 -9.19 -11.19 1.67
N ALA A 119 -9.11 -9.86 1.57
CA ALA A 119 -8.66 -9.02 2.67
C ALA A 119 -9.62 -9.09 3.88
N VAL A 120 -10.93 -9.08 3.62
CA VAL A 120 -11.97 -9.23 4.66
C VAL A 120 -11.85 -10.58 5.37
N ALA A 121 -11.64 -11.67 4.63
CA ALA A 121 -11.46 -13.00 5.22
C ALA A 121 -10.21 -13.06 6.12
N TRP A 122 -9.11 -12.41 5.70
CA TRP A 122 -7.87 -12.38 6.48
C TRP A 122 -7.98 -11.55 7.76
N LEU A 123 -8.65 -10.39 7.70
CA LEU A 123 -8.89 -9.53 8.88
C LEU A 123 -9.82 -10.19 9.91
N ASN A 124 -10.78 -11.01 9.46
CA ASN A 124 -11.66 -11.79 10.33
C ASN A 124 -11.03 -13.08 10.87
N SER A 125 -9.81 -13.42 10.46
CA SER A 125 -9.14 -14.63 10.95
C SER A 125 -8.82 -14.51 12.44
N PRO A 126 -9.14 -15.50 13.29
CA PRO A 126 -8.94 -15.44 14.74
C PRO A 126 -7.49 -15.16 15.18
N ARG A 127 -6.51 -15.37 14.28
CA ARG A 127 -5.10 -15.03 14.54
C ARG A 127 -4.82 -13.53 14.52
N ASN A 128 -5.70 -12.74 13.89
CA ASN A 128 -5.57 -11.30 13.69
C ASN A 128 -6.69 -10.51 14.40
N SER A 129 -7.70 -11.19 14.95
CA SER A 129 -8.84 -10.60 15.66
C SER A 129 -8.59 -10.33 17.16
N ALA A 130 -7.36 -10.53 17.64
CA ALA A 130 -7.02 -10.28 19.03
C ALA A 130 -6.80 -8.77 19.27
N CYS A 131 -7.90 -8.04 19.42
CA CYS A 131 -8.00 -6.75 20.11
C CYS A 131 -9.31 -6.74 20.89
#